data_AF-A0A131YIU9-F1
#
_entry.id   AF-A0A131YIU9-F1
#
_cell.length_a   1.000
_cell.length_b   1.000
_cell.length_c   1.000
_cell.angle_alpha   90.00
_cell.angle_beta   90.00
_cell.angle_gamma   90.00
#
_symmetry.space_group_name_H-M   'P 1'
#
loop_
_entity.id
_entity.type
_entity.pdbx_description
1 polymer ?
#
loop_
_entity_poly.entity_id
_entity_poly.type
_entity_poly.pdbx_seq_one_letter_code
_entity_poly.pdbx_strand_id
1 'polypeptide(L)'
;MVTRIFYVEKPPNSDGTSYDGESYGARAGHKMLAALGALKESWRFVYMICVPLFLLPVALCIGGKAGWCAYILLWMAFYWSVEACPLAATSLMPVFLFPLLGILSSSSVASFYLNDIGILLLCSLIMAGAVETSNLHKRIALRSLLAIGTSNLRLLLGFMLVTMALSMWIPNTASTSIMAPIAIAVVDQMHASAKSRPRDVESSDLESITRRQEPVYKDSEKTRRKDSSNAADSEEDSRQKVVRTTMLLSVAYSANIGGTGSLIGTGSNLVLKGLMDDLFPECTELTFATWMLYNVPTMVICVFIGWIYLQFSARKAMRGPSSGASEEKVREEISRRYHDLGPMSFAEWCVTFLMTSMILLWFTMKPQVFPGWVEMIPNGKLIRSSTPSMLVTFLLFVIPKNPRKPGGRAIITWREASERAQWGIVILIGGAMCLAEGCKQSGLSALLVHHLKSLDVLPHGLTVLVLCLITSLLTEVTTNMAVSSILLPVVLEMAIAIGVHPLYLALPVTICCSFSFMLPAGAPPNAIVYEVAKLKIPEMAKPGCVMNMVCVLVEVAMIHAIGFPIFGLATLPDWARRSVPTVSPTAVPNTTDVISLTTVLTTFNLTQAT
;
A
#
# COMPACT_ATOMS: atom_id res chain seq x y z
N MET A 1 6.27 2.60 -13.08
CA MET A 1 5.45 1.92 -14.10
C MET A 1 3.99 2.41 -14.13
N VAL A 2 3.47 3.07 -13.10
CA VAL A 2 2.11 3.65 -13.07
C VAL A 2 2.00 5.02 -13.77
N THR A 3 3.10 5.72 -14.02
CA THR A 3 3.10 7.09 -14.57
C THR A 3 2.99 7.17 -16.11
N ARG A 4 3.05 6.05 -16.83
CA ARG A 4 3.01 6.04 -18.32
C ARG A 4 1.61 5.90 -18.93
N ILE A 5 0.56 5.78 -18.12
CA ILE A 5 -0.80 5.48 -18.60
C ILE A 5 -1.53 6.72 -19.17
N PHE A 6 -0.95 7.93 -19.07
CA PHE A 6 -1.60 9.18 -19.51
C PHE A 6 -0.94 9.91 -20.68
N TYR A 7 0.09 9.35 -21.32
CA TYR A 7 0.72 9.98 -22.48
C TYR A 7 0.31 9.29 -23.78
N VAL A 8 -0.68 9.85 -24.46
CA VAL A 8 -0.93 9.62 -25.89
C VAL A 8 -0.41 10.85 -26.63
N GLU A 9 0.85 10.81 -27.08
CA GLU A 9 1.35 11.75 -28.08
C GLU A 9 0.68 11.45 -29.43
N LYS A 10 -0.08 12.41 -29.95
CA LYS A 10 -0.55 12.38 -31.36
C LYS A 10 0.56 12.92 -32.27
N PRO A 11 0.74 12.36 -33.48
CA PRO A 11 1.72 12.86 -34.44
C PRO A 11 1.27 14.20 -35.06
N PRO A 12 2.20 15.01 -35.61
CA PRO A 12 1.86 16.29 -36.22
C PRO A 12 1.29 16.06 -37.61
N ASN A 13 0.08 16.56 -37.88
CA ASN A 13 -0.43 16.67 -39.24
C ASN A 13 0.02 18.01 -39.85
N SER A 14 0.73 17.89 -40.96
CA SER A 14 0.93 18.93 -41.97
C SER A 14 -0.34 19.10 -42.81
N ASP A 15 -0.76 20.35 -43.03
CA ASP A 15 -1.09 20.93 -44.34
C ASP A 15 -2.12 22.07 -44.26
N GLY A 16 -1.85 23.14 -45.02
CA GLY A 16 -2.84 23.73 -45.92
C GLY A 16 -3.69 24.91 -45.43
N THR A 17 -3.26 26.09 -45.84
CA THR A 17 -3.94 27.41 -45.91
C THR A 17 -5.41 27.43 -46.39
N SER A 18 -6.27 28.28 -45.80
CA SER A 18 -7.20 29.18 -46.52
C SER A 18 -7.82 30.27 -45.61
N TYR A 19 -8.36 31.32 -46.24
CA TYR A 19 -8.52 32.71 -45.80
C TYR A 19 -9.78 33.06 -44.97
N ASP A 20 -9.59 34.08 -44.12
CA ASP A 20 -10.43 35.21 -43.66
C ASP A 20 -11.94 35.12 -43.40
N GLY A 21 -12.31 35.60 -42.20
CA GLY A 21 -13.38 36.60 -42.05
C GLY A 21 -14.59 36.22 -41.21
N GLU A 22 -14.47 36.14 -39.88
CA GLU A 22 -15.65 36.28 -38.99
C GLU A 22 -15.31 36.61 -37.51
N SER A 23 -16.00 37.64 -37.00
CA SER A 23 -16.31 37.94 -35.58
C SER A 23 -15.16 38.07 -34.54
N TYR A 24 -14.84 39.32 -34.18
CA TYR A 24 -14.01 39.65 -33.00
C TYR A 24 -14.58 39.13 -31.67
N GLY A 25 -15.90 38.87 -31.57
CA GLY A 25 -16.53 38.26 -30.39
C GLY A 25 -16.32 36.75 -30.28
N ALA A 26 -16.28 36.04 -31.41
CA ALA A 26 -16.03 34.59 -31.45
C ALA A 26 -14.59 34.22 -31.11
N ARG A 27 -13.63 35.10 -31.43
CA ARG A 27 -12.19 34.94 -31.10
C ARG A 27 -11.91 34.98 -29.61
N ALA A 28 -12.63 35.78 -28.83
CA ALA A 28 -12.50 35.82 -27.37
C ALA A 28 -13.05 34.54 -26.73
N GLY A 29 -14.20 34.04 -27.19
CA GLY A 29 -14.79 32.77 -26.76
C GLY A 29 -13.89 31.57 -27.10
N HIS A 30 -13.32 31.52 -28.30
CA HIS A 30 -12.36 30.47 -28.68
C HIS A 30 -11.03 30.55 -27.91
N LYS A 31 -10.51 31.75 -27.63
CA LYS A 31 -9.33 31.92 -26.76
C LYS A 31 -9.63 31.52 -25.32
N MET A 32 -10.82 31.81 -24.80
CA MET A 32 -11.24 31.41 -23.46
C MET A 32 -11.45 29.90 -23.38
N LEU A 33 -12.05 29.27 -24.40
CA LEU A 33 -12.23 27.81 -24.48
C LEU A 33 -10.88 27.10 -24.68
N ALA A 34 -9.96 27.66 -25.47
CA ALA A 34 -8.59 27.16 -25.62
C ALA A 34 -7.78 27.35 -24.34
N ALA A 35 -7.93 28.48 -23.63
CA ALA A 35 -7.33 28.70 -22.33
C ALA A 35 -7.89 27.75 -21.28
N LEU A 36 -9.22 27.50 -21.27
CA LEU A 36 -9.86 26.49 -20.41
C LEU A 36 -9.40 25.06 -20.75
N GLY A 37 -9.18 24.78 -22.03
CA GLY A 37 -8.58 23.52 -22.51
C GLY A 37 -7.14 23.34 -22.04
N ALA A 38 -6.31 24.38 -22.18
CA ALA A 38 -4.93 24.40 -21.69
C ALA A 38 -4.86 24.38 -20.15
N LEU A 39 -5.81 25.00 -19.45
CA LEU A 39 -5.94 24.95 -18.00
C LEU A 39 -6.32 23.55 -17.51
N LYS A 40 -7.15 22.83 -18.27
CA LYS A 40 -7.50 21.43 -18.02
C LYS A 40 -6.30 20.50 -18.22
N GLU A 41 -5.40 20.81 -19.14
CA GLU A 41 -4.14 20.07 -19.32
C GLU A 41 -3.06 20.47 -18.29
N SER A 42 -3.08 21.72 -17.83
CA SER A 42 -2.11 22.31 -16.89
C SER A 42 -2.62 22.40 -15.44
N TRP A 43 -3.70 21.70 -15.10
CA TRP A 43 -4.38 21.84 -13.80
C TRP A 43 -3.44 21.59 -12.61
N ARG A 44 -2.47 20.68 -12.77
CA ARG A 44 -1.43 20.40 -11.77
C ARG A 44 -0.53 21.60 -11.52
N PHE A 45 -0.13 22.30 -12.58
CA PHE A 45 0.70 23.49 -12.46
C PHE A 45 -0.06 24.62 -11.76
N VAL A 46 -1.32 24.84 -12.14
CA VAL A 46 -2.19 25.81 -11.48
C VAL A 46 -2.37 25.44 -10.00
N TYR A 47 -2.65 24.18 -9.70
CA TYR A 47 -2.78 23.68 -8.33
C TYR A 47 -1.49 23.89 -7.50
N MET A 48 -0.32 23.62 -8.09
CA MET A 48 0.97 23.83 -7.43
C MET A 48 1.25 25.31 -7.11
N ILE A 49 0.71 26.25 -7.88
CA ILE A 49 0.86 27.68 -7.57
C ILE A 49 -0.22 28.14 -6.59
N CYS A 50 -1.47 27.69 -6.78
CA CYS A 50 -2.61 28.17 -5.99
C CYS A 50 -2.60 27.66 -4.55
N VAL A 51 -2.22 26.40 -4.29
CA VAL A 51 -2.21 25.81 -2.94
C VAL A 51 -1.34 26.59 -1.96
N PRO A 52 -0.05 26.89 -2.23
CA PRO A 52 0.77 27.67 -1.31
C PRO A 52 0.20 29.07 -1.07
N LEU A 53 -0.33 29.74 -2.11
CA LEU A 53 -0.96 31.06 -1.94
C LEU A 53 -2.21 30.99 -1.07
N PHE A 54 -3.02 29.94 -1.26
CA PHE A 54 -4.24 29.70 -0.48
C PHE A 54 -3.95 29.37 0.99
N LEU A 55 -2.84 28.69 1.28
CA LEU A 55 -2.46 28.30 2.64
C LEU A 55 -1.68 29.39 3.40
N LEU A 56 -1.18 30.43 2.72
CA LEU A 56 -0.41 31.51 3.34
C LEU A 56 -1.12 32.18 4.53
N PRO A 57 -2.45 32.42 4.51
CA PRO A 57 -3.17 32.94 5.68
C PRO A 57 -2.99 32.08 6.93
N VAL A 58 -2.84 30.75 6.82
CA VAL A 58 -2.64 29.87 7.99
C VAL A 58 -1.33 30.20 8.70
N ALA A 59 -0.25 30.46 7.95
CA ALA A 59 1.03 30.86 8.53
C ALA A 59 0.91 32.18 9.30
N LEU A 60 0.18 33.14 8.72
CA LEU A 60 0.03 34.49 9.27
C LEU A 60 -0.91 34.52 10.48
N CYS A 61 -1.99 33.73 10.48
CA CYS A 61 -2.96 33.69 11.57
C CYS A 61 -2.42 33.01 12.84
N ILE A 62 -1.69 31.90 12.69
CA ILE A 62 -1.07 31.20 13.84
C ILE A 62 0.17 31.97 14.32
N GLY A 63 0.96 32.52 13.38
CA GLY A 63 2.18 33.26 13.68
C GLY A 63 3.33 32.39 14.19
N GLY A 64 4.51 33.01 14.28
CA GLY A 64 5.73 32.37 14.79
C GLY A 64 6.18 31.14 14.00
N LYS A 65 7.03 30.31 14.62
CA LYS A 65 7.53 29.08 14.00
C LYS A 65 6.41 28.05 13.80
N ALA A 66 5.44 28.00 14.71
CA ALA A 66 4.32 27.05 14.66
C ALA A 66 3.44 27.28 13.41
N GLY A 67 3.14 28.53 13.06
CA GLY A 67 2.36 28.86 11.86
C GLY A 67 3.07 28.47 10.57
N TRP A 68 4.37 28.74 10.46
CA TRP A 68 5.17 28.33 9.30
C TRP A 68 5.29 26.80 9.18
N CYS A 69 5.42 26.09 10.30
CA CYS A 69 5.42 24.64 10.29
C CYS A 69 4.06 24.08 9.83
N ALA A 70 2.95 24.63 10.34
CA ALA A 70 1.59 24.24 9.94
C ALA A 70 1.34 24.48 8.45
N TYR A 71 1.83 25.61 7.92
CA TYR A 71 1.78 25.92 6.50
C TYR A 71 2.49 24.87 5.65
N ILE A 72 3.72 24.48 6.00
CA ILE A 72 4.47 23.45 5.26
C ILE A 72 3.77 22.10 5.36
N LEU A 73 3.31 21.72 6.55
CA LEU A 73 2.60 20.46 6.78
C LEU A 73 1.35 20.36 5.89
N LEU A 74 0.51 21.40 5.89
CA LEU A 74 -0.69 21.45 5.05
C LEU A 74 -0.32 21.44 3.56
N TRP A 75 0.68 22.24 3.16
CA TRP A 75 1.11 22.29 1.77
C TRP A 75 1.56 20.91 1.27
N MET A 76 2.39 20.21 2.05
CA MET A 76 2.80 18.85 1.75
C MET A 76 1.60 17.88 1.74
N ALA A 77 0.66 17.98 2.67
CA ALA A 77 -0.54 17.15 2.71
C ALA A 77 -1.41 17.32 1.45
N PHE A 78 -1.63 18.55 0.98
CA PHE A 78 -2.36 18.82 -0.26
C PHE A 78 -1.63 18.29 -1.50
N TYR A 79 -0.30 18.37 -1.53
CA TYR A 79 0.51 17.84 -2.62
C TYR A 79 0.53 16.30 -2.66
N TRP A 80 0.66 15.67 -1.50
CA TRP A 80 0.61 14.21 -1.36
C TRP A 80 -0.77 13.63 -1.66
N SER A 81 -1.85 14.32 -1.27
CA SER A 81 -3.23 13.83 -1.46
C SER A 81 -3.61 13.75 -2.94
N VAL A 82 -3.19 14.74 -3.74
CA VAL A 82 -3.55 14.86 -5.17
C VAL A 82 -2.41 14.42 -6.09
N GLU A 83 -1.26 14.02 -5.52
CA GLU A 83 -0.01 13.73 -6.25
C GLU A 83 0.34 14.82 -7.27
N ALA A 84 0.23 16.08 -6.86
CA ALA A 84 0.50 17.23 -7.73
C ALA A 84 1.96 17.24 -8.22
N CYS A 85 2.87 16.72 -7.38
CA CYS A 85 4.28 16.50 -7.62
C CYS A 85 4.63 15.06 -7.20
N PRO A 86 5.70 14.41 -7.74
CA PRO A 86 6.11 13.10 -7.25
C PRO A 86 6.29 13.09 -5.74
N LEU A 87 5.75 12.06 -5.06
CA LEU A 87 5.73 11.96 -3.60
C LEU A 87 7.09 12.24 -2.94
N ALA A 88 8.17 11.75 -3.55
CA ALA A 88 9.54 11.97 -3.10
C ALA A 88 9.99 13.45 -3.19
N ALA A 89 9.61 14.15 -4.26
CA ALA A 89 9.94 15.55 -4.46
C ALA A 89 9.21 16.45 -3.45
N THR A 90 7.92 16.19 -3.20
CA THR A 90 7.18 16.84 -2.11
C THR A 90 7.85 16.57 -0.77
N SER A 91 8.30 15.33 -0.54
CA SER A 91 8.96 14.95 0.71
C SER A 91 10.29 15.65 0.95
N LEU A 92 10.95 16.19 -0.10
CA LEU A 92 12.18 16.99 0.02
C LEU A 92 11.91 18.47 0.35
N MET A 93 10.67 18.92 0.33
CA MET A 93 10.32 20.32 0.64
C MET A 93 10.88 20.82 1.98
N PRO A 94 10.86 20.04 3.08
CA PRO A 94 11.46 20.46 4.35
C PRO A 94 12.95 20.79 4.26
N VAL A 95 13.70 20.19 3.31
CA VAL A 95 15.16 20.41 3.14
C VAL A 95 15.50 21.88 2.92
N PHE A 96 14.67 22.60 2.17
CA PHE A 96 14.89 24.02 1.90
C PHE A 96 13.94 24.93 2.69
N LEU A 97 12.70 24.49 2.98
CA LEU A 97 11.73 25.34 3.67
C LEU A 97 12.02 25.48 5.17
N PHE A 98 12.45 24.41 5.87
CA PHE A 98 12.68 24.50 7.31
C PHE A 98 13.87 25.39 7.69
N PRO A 99 15.02 25.31 7.01
CA PRO A 99 16.12 26.24 7.28
C PRO A 99 15.75 27.68 6.90
N LEU A 100 15.06 27.88 5.77
CA LEU A 100 14.66 29.21 5.30
C LEU A 100 13.71 29.93 6.28
N LEU A 101 12.79 29.18 6.89
CA LEU A 101 11.82 29.72 7.86
C LEU A 101 12.32 29.62 9.31
N GLY A 102 13.58 29.22 9.55
CA GLY A 102 14.19 29.17 10.88
C GLY A 102 13.59 28.13 11.83
N ILE A 103 13.00 27.05 11.30
CA ILE A 103 12.40 25.96 12.10
C ILE A 103 13.48 24.98 12.55
N LEU A 104 14.24 24.42 11.60
CA LEU A 104 15.31 23.45 11.83
C LEU A 104 16.55 23.81 11.00
N SER A 105 17.74 23.45 11.48
CA SER A 105 18.99 23.63 10.74
C SER A 105 19.12 22.64 9.58
N SER A 106 19.85 23.01 8.53
CA SER A 106 20.02 22.13 7.35
C SER A 106 20.69 20.79 7.69
N SER A 107 21.60 20.76 8.67
CA SER A 107 22.26 19.52 9.12
C SER A 107 21.29 18.61 9.86
N SER A 108 20.45 19.16 10.75
CA SER A 108 19.40 18.42 11.43
C SER A 108 18.41 17.85 10.42
N VAL A 109 17.94 18.66 9.46
CA VAL A 109 17.00 18.22 8.43
C VAL A 109 17.57 17.08 7.58
N ALA A 110 18.84 17.17 7.15
CA ALA A 110 19.48 16.12 6.35
C ALA A 110 19.57 14.77 7.08
N SER A 111 19.76 14.77 8.40
CA SER A 111 19.90 13.54 9.20
C SER A 111 18.65 12.65 9.20
N PHE A 112 17.46 13.22 8.95
CA PHE A 112 16.21 12.46 8.88
C PHE A 112 16.07 11.63 7.59
N TYR A 113 16.74 12.01 6.49
CA TYR A 113 16.58 11.32 5.19
C TYR A 113 17.41 10.05 5.05
N LEU A 114 18.51 9.92 5.78
CA LEU A 114 19.36 8.73 5.78
C LEU A 114 19.44 8.15 7.19
N ASN A 115 18.29 7.72 7.69
CA ASN A 115 18.14 7.17 9.03
C ASN A 115 18.13 5.62 9.03
N ASP A 116 18.06 5.05 10.23
CA ASP A 116 18.04 3.59 10.43
C ASP A 116 16.92 2.89 9.65
N ILE A 117 15.72 3.47 9.65
CA ILE A 117 14.54 2.90 9.00
C ILE A 117 14.66 2.94 7.47
N GLY A 118 15.22 4.01 6.91
CA GLY A 118 15.54 4.11 5.50
C GLY A 118 16.55 3.04 5.06
N ILE A 119 17.57 2.78 5.88
CA ILE A 119 18.55 1.71 5.63
C ILE A 119 17.88 0.34 5.72
N LEU A 120 17.06 0.11 6.75
CA LEU A 120 16.29 -1.13 6.93
C LEU A 120 15.41 -1.43 5.71
N LEU A 121 14.71 -0.41 5.20
CA LEU A 121 13.90 -0.52 3.98
C LEU A 121 14.77 -0.94 2.79
N LEU A 122 15.90 -0.26 2.55
CA LEU A 122 16.81 -0.60 1.45
C LEU A 122 17.28 -2.06 1.53
N CYS A 123 17.72 -2.52 2.72
CA CYS A 123 18.13 -3.90 2.94
C CYS A 123 17.01 -4.90 2.61
N SER A 124 15.78 -4.60 3.04
CA SER A 124 14.62 -5.47 2.77
C SER A 124 14.28 -5.54 1.28
N LEU A 125 14.36 -4.43 0.53
CA LEU A 125 14.11 -4.39 -0.90
C LEU A 125 15.19 -5.12 -1.70
N ILE A 126 16.45 -5.02 -1.28
CA ILE A 126 17.56 -5.75 -1.89
C ILE A 126 17.41 -7.26 -1.63
N MET A 127 17.03 -7.66 -0.40
CA MET A 127 16.74 -9.05 -0.07
C MET A 127 15.56 -9.60 -0.90
N ALA A 128 14.44 -8.86 -0.98
CA ALA A 128 13.31 -9.21 -1.83
C ALA A 128 13.74 -9.35 -3.30
N GLY A 129 14.66 -8.49 -3.74
CA GLY A 129 15.32 -8.60 -5.03
C GLY A 129 16.06 -9.90 -5.26
N ALA A 130 16.85 -10.34 -4.29
CA ALA A 130 17.58 -11.60 -4.35
C ALA A 130 16.63 -12.82 -4.36
N VAL A 131 15.51 -12.75 -3.63
CA VAL A 131 14.43 -13.76 -3.67
C VAL A 131 13.77 -13.81 -5.05
N GLU A 132 13.67 -12.66 -5.73
CA GLU A 132 13.12 -12.57 -7.07
C GLU A 132 14.08 -13.14 -8.13
N THR A 133 15.34 -12.71 -8.14
CA THR A 133 16.34 -13.12 -9.14
C THR A 133 16.79 -14.58 -9.00
N SER A 134 16.55 -15.20 -7.84
CA SER A 134 16.76 -16.63 -7.60
C SER A 134 15.55 -17.50 -7.99
N ASN A 135 14.40 -16.91 -8.36
CA ASN A 135 13.12 -17.61 -8.59
C ASN A 135 12.59 -18.39 -7.36
N LEU A 136 13.13 -18.16 -6.16
CA LEU A 136 12.72 -18.84 -4.93
C LEU A 136 11.21 -18.65 -4.65
N HIS A 137 10.71 -17.42 -4.83
CA HIS A 137 9.30 -17.09 -4.67
C HIS A 137 8.36 -17.93 -5.56
N LYS A 138 8.71 -18.17 -6.84
CA LYS A 138 7.90 -19.00 -7.76
C LYS A 138 7.85 -20.45 -7.29
N ARG A 139 8.98 -20.98 -6.84
CA ARG A 139 9.07 -22.35 -6.32
C ARG A 139 8.19 -22.53 -5.09
N ILE A 140 8.29 -21.61 -4.13
CA ILE A 140 7.47 -21.62 -2.92
C ILE A 140 5.98 -21.51 -3.28
N ALA A 141 5.62 -20.60 -4.19
CA ALA A 141 4.25 -20.40 -4.61
C ALA A 141 3.63 -21.64 -5.26
N LEU A 142 4.29 -22.19 -6.30
CA LEU A 142 3.79 -23.34 -7.04
C LEU A 142 3.73 -24.60 -6.16
N ARG A 143 4.75 -24.85 -5.33
CA ARG A 143 4.75 -25.98 -4.39
C ARG A 143 3.61 -25.87 -3.38
N SER A 144 3.34 -24.67 -2.88
CA SER A 144 2.25 -24.44 -1.93
C SER A 144 0.87 -24.64 -2.57
N LEU A 145 0.68 -24.18 -3.81
CA LEU A 145 -0.56 -24.43 -4.56
C LEU A 145 -0.79 -25.92 -4.82
N LEU A 146 0.26 -26.67 -5.16
CA LEU A 146 0.17 -28.13 -5.32
C LEU A 146 -0.17 -28.86 -4.01
N ALA A 147 0.25 -28.34 -2.86
CA ALA A 147 -0.02 -28.93 -1.55
C ALA A 147 -1.48 -28.69 -1.08
N ILE A 148 -2.05 -27.52 -1.36
CA ILE A 148 -3.41 -27.15 -0.92
C ILE A 148 -4.48 -27.85 -1.78
N GLY A 149 -4.20 -28.06 -3.07
CA GLY A 149 -5.05 -28.79 -4.02
C GLY A 149 -5.72 -27.91 -5.08
N THR A 150 -6.31 -28.55 -6.07
CA THR A 150 -6.73 -27.89 -7.33
C THR A 150 -8.24 -27.73 -7.53
N SER A 151 -9.07 -28.12 -6.56
CA SER A 151 -10.49 -27.77 -6.56
C SER A 151 -10.67 -26.24 -6.45
N ASN A 152 -11.67 -25.66 -7.11
CA ASN A 152 -11.89 -24.20 -7.16
C ASN A 152 -11.80 -23.51 -5.79
N LEU A 153 -12.40 -24.10 -4.75
CA LEU A 153 -12.44 -23.53 -3.40
C LEU A 153 -11.08 -23.59 -2.68
N ARG A 154 -10.38 -24.73 -2.79
CA ARG A 154 -9.03 -24.90 -2.22
C ARG A 154 -8.02 -24.05 -2.98
N LEU A 155 -8.18 -23.91 -4.29
CA LEU A 155 -7.34 -23.09 -5.14
C LEU A 155 -7.48 -21.60 -4.81
N LEU A 156 -8.72 -21.12 -4.57
CA LEU A 156 -8.95 -19.75 -4.07
C LEU A 156 -8.22 -19.52 -2.75
N LEU A 157 -8.39 -20.43 -1.78
CA LEU A 157 -7.66 -20.37 -0.51
C LEU A 157 -6.14 -20.39 -0.74
N GLY A 158 -5.67 -21.22 -1.65
CA GLY A 158 -4.27 -21.34 -2.02
C GLY A 158 -3.69 -20.04 -2.57
N PHE A 159 -4.39 -19.38 -3.50
CA PHE A 159 -3.97 -18.07 -3.98
C PHE A 159 -3.92 -17.04 -2.86
N MET A 160 -4.91 -17.02 -1.97
CA MET A 160 -4.95 -16.07 -0.87
C MET A 160 -3.83 -16.29 0.15
N LEU A 161 -3.64 -17.53 0.63
CA LEU A 161 -2.62 -17.86 1.63
C LEU A 161 -1.20 -17.66 1.10
N VAL A 162 -0.94 -18.09 -0.14
CA VAL A 162 0.38 -17.93 -0.77
C VAL A 162 0.67 -16.46 -1.01
N THR A 163 -0.29 -15.70 -1.54
CA THR A 163 -0.09 -14.27 -1.80
C THR A 163 0.11 -13.49 -0.50
N MET A 164 -0.68 -13.79 0.54
CA MET A 164 -0.52 -13.22 1.87
C MET A 164 0.89 -13.48 2.43
N ALA A 165 1.34 -14.73 2.41
CA ALA A 165 2.65 -15.11 2.93
C ALA A 165 3.80 -14.47 2.14
N LEU A 166 3.69 -14.36 0.81
CA LEU A 166 4.69 -13.67 0.00
C LEU A 166 4.71 -12.16 0.29
N SER A 167 3.53 -11.54 0.37
CA SER A 167 3.41 -10.09 0.59
C SER A 167 3.84 -9.64 1.98
N MET A 168 3.90 -10.57 2.93
CA MET A 168 4.48 -10.33 4.24
C MET A 168 5.98 -10.03 4.18
N TRP A 169 6.71 -10.54 3.19
CA TRP A 169 8.19 -10.42 3.12
C TRP A 169 8.67 -9.67 1.88
N ILE A 170 7.81 -9.54 0.87
CA ILE A 170 8.11 -8.95 -0.43
C ILE A 170 7.06 -7.85 -0.68
N PRO A 171 7.43 -6.71 -1.29
CA PRO A 171 6.48 -5.62 -1.55
C PRO A 171 5.19 -6.08 -2.26
N ASN A 172 4.04 -5.54 -1.83
CA ASN A 172 2.71 -5.94 -2.32
C ASN A 172 2.59 -5.95 -3.85
N THR A 173 3.16 -4.95 -4.51
CA THR A 173 3.19 -4.81 -5.98
C THR A 173 3.91 -6.00 -6.63
N ALA A 174 5.06 -6.40 -6.09
CA ALA A 174 5.85 -7.50 -6.62
C ALA A 174 5.14 -8.85 -6.40
N SER A 175 4.62 -9.10 -5.19
CA SER A 175 3.83 -10.30 -4.87
C SER A 175 2.62 -10.46 -5.81
N THR A 176 1.91 -9.37 -6.09
CA THR A 176 0.77 -9.39 -7.04
C THR A 176 1.24 -9.62 -8.48
N SER A 177 2.34 -8.99 -8.89
CA SER A 177 2.89 -9.14 -10.26
C SER A 177 3.36 -10.57 -10.53
N ILE A 178 3.79 -11.29 -9.50
CA ILE A 178 4.13 -12.72 -9.56
C ILE A 178 2.86 -13.58 -9.63
N MET A 179 1.91 -13.32 -8.74
CA MET A 179 0.75 -14.20 -8.54
C MET A 179 -0.33 -14.01 -9.60
N ALA A 180 -0.54 -12.80 -10.12
CA ALA A 180 -1.59 -12.52 -11.09
C ALA A 180 -1.43 -13.33 -12.40
N PRO A 181 -0.25 -13.38 -13.06
CA PRO A 181 -0.07 -14.23 -14.25
C PRO A 181 -0.26 -15.73 -13.98
N ILE A 182 0.10 -16.21 -12.79
CA ILE A 182 -0.12 -17.60 -12.38
C ILE A 182 -1.62 -17.86 -12.23
N ALA A 183 -2.34 -16.95 -11.56
CA ALA A 183 -3.78 -17.03 -11.38
C ALA A 183 -4.53 -17.01 -12.72
N ILE A 184 -4.16 -16.13 -13.66
CA ILE A 184 -4.72 -16.13 -15.02
C ILE A 184 -4.51 -17.49 -15.69
N ALA A 185 -3.27 -17.98 -15.71
CA ALA A 185 -2.94 -19.22 -16.43
C ALA A 185 -3.74 -20.41 -15.90
N VAL A 186 -3.90 -20.49 -14.58
CA VAL A 186 -4.71 -21.53 -13.94
C VAL A 186 -6.20 -21.37 -14.27
N VAL A 187 -6.73 -20.14 -14.21
CA VAL A 187 -8.14 -19.86 -14.55
C VAL A 187 -8.43 -20.15 -16.02
N ASP A 188 -7.54 -19.78 -16.93
CA ASP A 188 -7.71 -20.03 -18.37
C ASP A 188 -7.65 -21.55 -18.66
N GLN A 189 -6.82 -22.31 -17.93
CA GLN A 189 -6.80 -23.77 -18.00
C GLN A 189 -8.10 -24.40 -17.48
N MET A 190 -8.70 -23.83 -16.43
CA MET A 190 -10.02 -24.23 -15.95
C MET A 190 -11.11 -23.98 -17.03
N HIS A 191 -11.05 -22.83 -17.71
CA HIS A 191 -11.99 -22.49 -18.79
C HIS A 191 -11.85 -23.39 -20.02
N ALA A 192 -10.62 -23.69 -20.44
CA ALA A 192 -10.35 -24.62 -21.54
C ALA A 192 -10.84 -26.04 -21.22
N SER A 193 -10.70 -26.46 -19.97
CA SER A 193 -11.21 -27.75 -19.49
C SER A 193 -12.74 -27.81 -19.45
N ALA A 194 -13.42 -26.68 -19.17
CA ALA A 194 -14.87 -26.59 -19.23
C ALA A 194 -15.42 -26.69 -20.67
N LYS A 195 -14.76 -26.04 -21.64
CA LYS A 195 -15.16 -26.05 -23.06
C LYS A 195 -14.92 -27.39 -23.77
N SER A 196 -13.94 -28.17 -23.31
CA SER A 196 -13.60 -29.48 -23.90
C SER A 196 -14.51 -30.64 -23.46
N ARG A 197 -15.60 -30.38 -22.72
CA ARG A 197 -16.64 -31.38 -22.50
C ARG A 197 -17.36 -31.66 -23.83
N PRO A 198 -17.38 -32.91 -24.34
CA PRO A 198 -18.26 -33.24 -25.45
C PRO A 198 -19.71 -33.06 -24.98
N ARG A 199 -20.44 -32.17 -25.65
CA ARG A 199 -21.85 -31.87 -25.31
C ARG A 199 -22.83 -32.96 -25.75
N ASP A 200 -22.42 -33.94 -26.54
CA ASP A 200 -23.34 -34.90 -27.15
C ASP A 200 -22.77 -36.33 -27.10
N VAL A 201 -23.08 -37.09 -26.04
CA VAL A 201 -23.05 -38.57 -26.08
C VAL A 201 -24.39 -39.18 -25.62
N GLU A 202 -25.36 -38.38 -25.19
CA GLU A 202 -26.66 -38.91 -24.71
C GLU A 202 -27.84 -38.72 -25.67
N SER A 203 -27.63 -38.42 -26.96
CA SER A 203 -28.76 -38.39 -27.91
C SER A 203 -28.53 -39.06 -29.27
N SER A 204 -27.33 -39.56 -29.63
CA SER A 204 -27.17 -40.25 -30.91
C SER A 204 -27.72 -41.68 -30.92
N ASP A 205 -27.74 -42.35 -29.77
CA ASP A 205 -28.08 -43.78 -29.73
C ASP A 205 -29.58 -44.02 -29.54
N LEU A 206 -30.33 -43.05 -29.01
CA LEU A 206 -31.80 -43.14 -28.83
C LEU A 206 -32.61 -42.51 -29.98
N GLU A 207 -32.00 -41.67 -30.82
CA GLU A 207 -32.67 -41.11 -32.02
C GLU A 207 -32.69 -42.09 -33.21
N SER A 208 -31.88 -43.16 -33.19
CA SER A 208 -31.86 -44.18 -34.24
C SER A 208 -33.00 -45.21 -34.11
N ILE A 209 -33.60 -45.34 -32.92
CA ILE A 209 -34.65 -46.34 -32.63
C ILE A 209 -36.07 -45.79 -32.83
N THR A 210 -36.28 -44.48 -32.71
CA THR A 210 -37.64 -43.88 -32.70
C THR A 210 -38.10 -43.35 -34.06
N ARG A 211 -37.47 -43.77 -35.17
CA ARG A 211 -37.80 -43.30 -36.52
C ARG A 211 -38.89 -44.15 -37.18
N ARG A 212 -40.07 -44.27 -36.55
CA ARG A 212 -41.31 -44.65 -37.24
C ARG A 212 -42.47 -43.79 -36.76
N GLN A 213 -42.96 -42.98 -37.71
CA GLN A 213 -44.25 -42.25 -37.75
C GLN A 213 -44.42 -41.07 -36.79
N GLU A 214 -44.26 -39.84 -37.32
CA GLU A 214 -45.36 -38.84 -37.51
C GLU A 214 -44.84 -37.54 -38.17
N PRO A 215 -45.67 -36.77 -38.90
CA PRO A 215 -45.24 -35.61 -39.68
C PRO A 215 -45.52 -34.26 -38.96
N VAL A 216 -44.65 -33.27 -39.24
CA VAL A 216 -44.86 -31.81 -39.13
C VAL A 216 -44.96 -31.17 -37.72
N TYR A 217 -43.81 -30.70 -37.19
CA TYR A 217 -43.62 -29.38 -36.53
C TYR A 217 -42.11 -29.10 -36.25
N LYS A 218 -41.25 -28.91 -37.27
CA LYS A 218 -39.78 -28.86 -37.10
C LYS A 218 -39.12 -27.47 -36.98
N ASP A 219 -39.84 -26.37 -37.23
CA ASP A 219 -39.23 -25.03 -37.22
C ASP A 219 -39.23 -24.34 -35.84
N SER A 220 -40.18 -24.69 -34.97
CA SER A 220 -40.21 -24.15 -33.60
C SER A 220 -39.13 -24.76 -32.70
N GLU A 221 -38.79 -26.04 -32.89
CA GLU A 221 -37.76 -26.72 -32.10
C GLU A 221 -36.33 -26.31 -32.45
N LYS A 222 -36.01 -26.06 -33.72
CA LYS A 222 -34.67 -25.59 -34.12
C LYS A 222 -34.37 -24.21 -33.57
N THR A 223 -35.35 -23.31 -33.58
CA THR A 223 -35.24 -21.97 -33.03
C THR A 223 -35.11 -22.02 -31.50
N ARG A 224 -35.93 -22.84 -30.83
CA ARG A 224 -35.88 -23.05 -29.37
C ARG A 224 -34.59 -23.74 -28.90
N ARG A 225 -34.04 -24.69 -29.67
CA ARG A 225 -32.73 -25.31 -29.40
C ARG A 225 -31.59 -24.30 -29.54
N LYS A 226 -31.61 -23.45 -30.57
CA LYS A 226 -30.60 -22.41 -30.79
C LYS A 226 -30.65 -21.29 -29.74
N ASP A 227 -31.85 -20.92 -29.29
CA ASP A 227 -32.04 -19.96 -28.19
C ASP A 227 -31.60 -20.56 -26.85
N SER A 228 -31.87 -21.86 -26.61
CA SER A 228 -31.43 -22.57 -25.40
C SER A 228 -29.91 -22.78 -25.36
N SER A 229 -29.26 -23.04 -26.50
CA SER A 229 -27.80 -23.17 -26.57
C SER A 229 -27.10 -21.82 -26.37
N ASN A 230 -27.64 -20.75 -26.96
CA ASN A 230 -27.11 -19.40 -26.77
C ASN A 230 -27.27 -18.90 -25.32
N ALA A 231 -28.40 -19.22 -24.68
CA ALA A 231 -28.62 -18.89 -23.27
C ALA A 231 -27.64 -19.65 -22.35
N ALA A 232 -27.46 -20.96 -22.56
CA ALA A 232 -26.53 -21.78 -21.79
C ALA A 232 -25.06 -21.34 -21.97
N ASP A 233 -24.65 -20.99 -23.19
CA ASP A 233 -23.31 -20.46 -23.46
C ASP A 233 -23.11 -19.08 -22.80
N SER A 234 -24.13 -18.22 -22.78
CA SER A 234 -24.06 -16.92 -22.09
C SER A 234 -23.97 -17.04 -20.56
N GLU A 235 -24.65 -18.03 -19.97
CA GLU A 235 -24.58 -18.30 -18.53
C GLU A 235 -23.21 -18.87 -18.14
N GLU A 236 -22.63 -19.76 -18.96
CA GLU A 236 -21.31 -20.33 -18.74
C GLU A 236 -20.19 -19.28 -18.84
N ASP A 237 -20.22 -18.43 -19.87
CA ASP A 237 -19.26 -17.33 -20.02
C ASP A 237 -19.38 -16.32 -18.85
N SER A 238 -20.60 -16.03 -18.41
CA SER A 238 -20.84 -15.19 -17.22
C SER A 238 -20.27 -15.82 -15.95
N ARG A 239 -20.43 -17.14 -15.79
CA ARG A 239 -19.87 -17.90 -14.66
C ARG A 239 -18.34 -17.85 -14.65
N GLN A 240 -17.72 -18.09 -15.80
CA GLN A 240 -16.27 -18.06 -15.99
C GLN A 240 -15.70 -16.67 -15.68
N LYS A 241 -16.38 -15.62 -16.13
CA LYS A 241 -16.00 -14.25 -15.78
C LYS A 241 -16.00 -14.03 -14.26
N VAL A 242 -17.02 -14.49 -13.55
CA VAL A 242 -17.09 -14.37 -12.07
C VAL A 242 -15.95 -15.13 -11.39
N VAL A 243 -15.63 -16.35 -11.82
CA VAL A 243 -14.50 -17.13 -11.28
C VAL A 243 -13.18 -16.39 -11.50
N ARG A 244 -12.92 -15.91 -12.72
CA ARG A 244 -11.72 -15.14 -13.06
C ARG A 244 -11.57 -13.89 -12.20
N THR A 245 -12.63 -13.09 -12.11
CA THR A 245 -12.64 -11.88 -11.27
C THR A 245 -12.39 -12.21 -9.81
N THR A 246 -13.03 -13.25 -9.27
CA THR A 246 -12.89 -13.64 -7.86
C THR A 246 -11.47 -14.11 -7.54
N MET A 247 -10.88 -14.95 -8.38
CA MET A 247 -9.51 -15.42 -8.20
C MET A 247 -8.50 -14.27 -8.24
N LEU A 248 -8.64 -13.33 -9.18
CA LEU A 248 -7.70 -12.21 -9.30
C LEU A 248 -7.90 -11.17 -8.18
N LEU A 249 -9.14 -10.87 -7.78
CA LEU A 249 -9.41 -10.03 -6.61
C LEU A 249 -8.82 -10.64 -5.32
N SER A 250 -8.89 -11.97 -5.18
CA SER A 250 -8.31 -12.66 -4.03
C SER A 250 -6.80 -12.41 -3.89
N VAL A 251 -6.07 -12.35 -5.02
CA VAL A 251 -4.64 -12.02 -5.04
C VAL A 251 -4.40 -10.58 -4.59
N ALA A 252 -5.14 -9.61 -5.14
CA ALA A 252 -4.98 -8.20 -4.75
C ALA A 252 -5.29 -7.97 -3.26
N TYR A 253 -6.39 -8.52 -2.75
CA TYR A 253 -6.79 -8.38 -1.36
C TYR A 253 -5.76 -9.04 -0.42
N SER A 254 -5.33 -10.26 -0.73
CA SER A 254 -4.32 -10.95 0.07
C SER A 254 -2.95 -10.29 0.01
N ALA A 255 -2.57 -9.62 -1.08
CA ALA A 255 -1.33 -8.84 -1.12
C ALA A 255 -1.40 -7.62 -0.18
N ASN A 256 -2.49 -6.85 -0.26
CA ASN A 256 -2.69 -5.68 0.59
C ASN A 256 -2.79 -6.05 2.08
N ILE A 257 -3.53 -7.11 2.42
CA ILE A 257 -3.61 -7.61 3.80
C ILE A 257 -2.27 -8.22 4.23
N GLY A 258 -1.61 -8.99 3.37
CA GLY A 258 -0.34 -9.66 3.68
C GLY A 258 0.79 -8.70 4.07
N GLY A 259 0.86 -7.53 3.42
CA GLY A 259 1.85 -6.50 3.74
C GLY A 259 1.75 -5.92 5.16
N THR A 260 0.63 -6.13 5.86
CA THR A 260 0.45 -5.69 7.26
C THR A 260 1.19 -6.56 8.27
N GLY A 261 1.45 -7.83 7.93
CA GLY A 261 1.94 -8.83 8.87
C GLY A 261 3.35 -8.56 9.40
N SER A 262 4.24 -7.99 8.58
CA SER A 262 5.61 -7.66 8.99
C SER A 262 5.89 -6.17 8.88
N LEU A 263 6.89 -5.71 9.64
CA LEU A 263 7.29 -4.31 9.66
C LEU A 263 7.82 -3.81 8.29
N ILE A 264 8.42 -4.70 7.50
CA ILE A 264 8.97 -4.38 6.17
C ILE A 264 7.98 -4.62 5.02
N GLY A 265 6.80 -5.19 5.28
CA GLY A 265 5.85 -5.57 4.24
C GLY A 265 5.32 -4.37 3.45
N THR A 266 5.01 -3.27 4.14
CA THR A 266 4.56 -2.01 3.53
C THR A 266 5.29 -0.80 4.12
N GLY A 267 5.44 0.25 3.31
CA GLY A 267 6.11 1.47 3.74
C GLY A 267 5.39 2.21 4.88
N SER A 268 4.06 2.10 4.98
CA SER A 268 3.29 2.72 6.07
C SER A 268 3.72 2.20 7.45
N ASN A 269 4.03 0.90 7.55
CA ASN A 269 4.52 0.28 8.79
C ASN A 269 5.87 0.88 9.21
N LEU A 270 6.74 1.12 8.23
CA LEU A 270 8.05 1.73 8.46
C LEU A 270 7.94 3.21 8.82
N VAL A 271 6.97 3.95 8.25
CA VAL A 271 6.68 5.33 8.67
C VAL A 271 6.31 5.36 10.16
N LEU A 272 5.41 4.47 10.63
CA LEU A 272 5.09 4.39 12.05
C LEU A 272 6.33 4.05 12.89
N LYS A 273 7.11 3.04 12.49
CA LYS A 273 8.32 2.67 13.23
C LYS A 273 9.30 3.84 13.35
N GLY A 274 9.54 4.54 12.25
CA GLY A 274 10.45 5.69 12.22
C GLY A 274 9.96 6.82 13.10
N LEU A 275 8.67 7.16 13.01
CA LEU A 275 8.07 8.18 13.87
C LEU A 275 8.17 7.79 15.35
N MET A 276 7.90 6.53 15.71
CA MET A 276 8.02 6.08 17.09
C MET A 276 9.47 6.14 17.59
N ASP A 277 10.45 5.73 16.79
CA ASP A 277 11.86 5.74 17.17
C ASP A 277 12.44 7.15 17.36
N ASP A 278 11.94 8.12 16.59
CA ASP A 278 12.40 9.51 16.65
C ASP A 278 11.65 10.32 17.72
N LEU A 279 10.33 10.19 17.76
CA LEU A 279 9.48 10.95 18.69
C LEU A 279 9.52 10.40 20.12
N PHE A 280 9.80 9.10 20.27
CA PHE A 280 9.79 8.36 21.53
C PHE A 280 10.95 7.34 21.59
N PRO A 281 12.22 7.81 21.62
CA PRO A 281 13.39 6.93 21.53
C PRO A 281 13.53 5.93 22.70
N GLU A 282 12.86 6.18 23.82
CA GLU A 282 12.82 5.31 24.99
C GLU A 282 11.77 4.18 24.86
N CYS A 283 10.91 4.21 23.84
CA CYS A 283 9.91 3.17 23.59
C CYS A 283 10.61 1.86 23.17
N THR A 284 10.53 0.84 24.04
CA THR A 284 11.06 -0.51 23.79
C THR A 284 9.99 -1.51 23.35
N GLU A 285 8.74 -1.04 23.24
CA GLU A 285 7.57 -1.87 23.02
C GLU A 285 7.38 -2.26 21.55
N LEU A 286 7.71 -1.37 20.62
CA LEU A 286 7.53 -1.58 19.19
C LEU A 286 8.78 -2.24 18.56
N THR A 287 8.79 -3.56 18.52
CA THR A 287 9.86 -4.40 17.93
C THR A 287 9.32 -5.21 16.75
N PHE A 288 10.20 -5.86 15.98
CA PHE A 288 9.76 -6.82 14.95
C PHE A 288 8.91 -7.95 15.52
N ALA A 289 9.31 -8.48 16.68
CA ALA A 289 8.61 -9.59 17.34
C ALA A 289 7.21 -9.17 17.81
N THR A 290 7.10 -8.05 18.53
CA THR A 290 5.81 -7.55 19.02
C THR A 290 4.90 -7.07 17.89
N TRP A 291 5.45 -6.45 16.84
CA TRP A 291 4.71 -6.12 15.62
C TRP A 291 4.06 -7.37 15.00
N MET A 292 4.86 -8.42 14.79
CA MET A 292 4.37 -9.65 14.16
C MET A 292 3.41 -10.40 15.07
N LEU A 293 3.65 -10.42 16.39
CA LEU A 293 2.75 -11.05 17.35
C LEU A 293 1.36 -10.40 17.34
N TYR A 294 1.28 -9.08 17.14
CA TYR A 294 0.03 -8.36 16.97
C TYR A 294 -0.58 -8.55 15.57
N ASN A 295 0.20 -8.35 14.50
CA ASN A 295 -0.35 -8.23 13.14
C ASN A 295 -0.53 -9.55 12.41
N VAL A 296 0.27 -10.59 12.68
CA VAL A 296 0.12 -11.88 11.99
C VAL A 296 -1.24 -12.53 12.29
N PRO A 297 -1.72 -12.57 13.55
CA PRO A 297 -3.07 -13.05 13.84
C PRO A 297 -4.15 -12.25 13.11
N THR A 298 -4.08 -10.91 13.15
CA THR A 298 -5.04 -10.03 12.47
C THR A 298 -5.05 -10.27 10.96
N MET A 299 -3.87 -10.33 10.35
CA MET A 299 -3.70 -10.61 8.93
C MET A 299 -4.35 -11.95 8.51
N VAL A 300 -4.10 -13.02 9.28
CA VAL A 300 -4.67 -14.35 9.02
C VAL A 300 -6.20 -14.32 9.14
N ILE A 301 -6.74 -13.66 10.16
CA ILE A 301 -8.19 -13.51 10.35
C ILE A 301 -8.81 -12.73 9.19
N CYS A 302 -8.23 -11.60 8.79
CA CYS A 302 -8.72 -10.80 7.66
C CYS A 302 -8.72 -11.59 6.35
N VAL A 303 -7.65 -12.35 6.06
CA VAL A 303 -7.60 -13.22 4.86
C VAL A 303 -8.62 -14.35 4.93
N PHE A 304 -8.80 -14.96 6.10
CA PHE A 304 -9.78 -16.03 6.27
C PHE A 304 -11.22 -15.54 6.10
N ILE A 305 -11.57 -14.38 6.67
CA ILE A 305 -12.89 -13.77 6.46
C ILE A 305 -13.06 -13.36 5.00
N GLY A 306 -12.02 -12.79 4.37
CA GLY A 306 -12.03 -12.45 2.95
C GLY A 306 -12.25 -13.68 2.06
N TRP A 307 -11.64 -14.82 2.40
CA TRP A 307 -11.85 -16.09 1.71
C TRP A 307 -13.32 -16.55 1.82
N ILE A 308 -13.90 -16.54 3.01
CA ILE A 308 -15.32 -16.88 3.23
C ILE A 308 -16.22 -15.93 2.43
N TYR A 309 -15.93 -14.62 2.46
CA TYR A 309 -16.70 -13.61 1.75
C TYR A 309 -16.68 -13.82 0.24
N LEU A 310 -15.49 -13.99 -0.36
CA LEU A 310 -15.32 -14.22 -1.79
C LEU A 310 -15.93 -15.57 -2.23
N GLN A 311 -15.82 -16.60 -1.39
CA GLN A 311 -16.49 -17.87 -1.63
C GLN A 311 -18.01 -17.72 -1.63
N PHE A 312 -18.57 -16.95 -0.69
CA PHE A 312 -20.00 -16.75 -0.58
C PHE A 312 -20.54 -15.90 -1.74
N SER A 313 -19.85 -14.81 -2.07
CA SER A 313 -20.25 -13.92 -3.18
C SER A 313 -20.20 -14.61 -4.54
N ALA A 314 -19.23 -15.50 -4.75
CA ALA A 314 -19.07 -16.28 -5.98
C ALA A 314 -19.63 -17.72 -5.90
N ARG A 315 -20.45 -18.04 -4.88
CA ARG A 315 -20.84 -19.43 -4.55
C ARG A 315 -21.45 -20.21 -5.72
N LYS A 316 -22.36 -19.58 -6.48
CA LYS A 316 -23.00 -20.21 -7.66
C LYS A 316 -21.99 -20.55 -8.75
N ALA A 317 -20.97 -19.72 -8.92
CA ALA A 317 -19.93 -19.92 -9.92
C ALA A 317 -18.86 -20.93 -9.48
N MET A 318 -18.44 -20.85 -8.21
CA MET A 318 -17.40 -21.70 -7.64
C MET A 318 -17.83 -23.16 -7.43
N ARG A 319 -19.14 -23.41 -7.24
CA ARG A 319 -19.76 -24.75 -7.11
C ARG A 319 -20.16 -25.40 -8.44
N GLY A 320 -19.80 -24.80 -9.59
CA GLY A 320 -20.00 -25.47 -10.88
C GLY A 320 -19.37 -26.88 -10.85
N PRO A 321 -19.90 -27.86 -11.62
CA PRO A 321 -19.39 -29.22 -11.60
C PRO A 321 -17.93 -29.23 -12.02
N SER A 322 -16.98 -29.27 -11.08
CA SER A 322 -15.59 -29.61 -11.38
C SER A 322 -15.56 -31.12 -11.58
N SER A 323 -15.27 -31.56 -12.80
CA SER A 323 -14.94 -32.98 -12.99
C SER A 323 -13.54 -33.20 -12.45
N GLY A 324 -13.25 -34.38 -11.88
CA GLY A 324 -11.89 -34.73 -11.45
C GLY A 324 -10.85 -34.52 -12.57
N ALA A 325 -11.24 -34.76 -13.83
CA ALA A 325 -10.42 -34.48 -15.00
C ALA A 325 -10.03 -32.99 -15.20
N SER A 326 -10.89 -32.05 -14.80
CA SER A 326 -10.55 -30.62 -14.84
C SER A 326 -9.56 -30.24 -13.75
N GLU A 327 -9.69 -30.83 -12.56
CA GLU A 327 -8.77 -30.61 -11.44
C GLU A 327 -7.39 -31.22 -11.71
N GLU A 328 -7.34 -32.35 -12.42
CA GLU A 328 -6.12 -32.99 -12.89
C GLU A 328 -5.38 -32.14 -13.93
N LYS A 329 -6.06 -31.64 -14.95
CA LYS A 329 -5.46 -30.72 -15.95
C LYS A 329 -4.89 -29.44 -15.33
N VAL A 330 -5.54 -28.91 -14.30
CA VAL A 330 -5.02 -27.76 -13.55
C VAL A 330 -3.77 -28.15 -12.76
N ARG A 331 -3.80 -29.32 -12.10
CA ARG A 331 -2.65 -29.84 -11.36
C ARG A 331 -1.46 -30.09 -12.27
N GLU A 332 -1.68 -30.65 -13.45
CA GLU A 332 -0.67 -30.88 -14.47
C GLU A 332 -0.02 -29.57 -14.93
N GLU A 333 -0.79 -28.51 -15.20
CA GLU A 333 -0.23 -27.22 -15.60
C GLU A 333 0.63 -26.60 -14.48
N ILE A 334 0.16 -26.63 -13.23
CA ILE A 334 0.93 -26.13 -12.08
C ILE A 334 2.19 -26.97 -11.88
N SER A 335 2.08 -28.30 -11.99
CA SER A 335 3.20 -29.24 -11.86
C SER A 335 4.23 -29.03 -12.96
N ARG A 336 3.79 -28.85 -14.21
CA ARG A 336 4.66 -28.55 -15.35
C ARG A 336 5.48 -27.30 -15.08
N ARG A 337 4.83 -26.20 -14.70
CA ARG A 337 5.53 -24.94 -14.33
C ARG A 337 6.51 -25.11 -13.17
N TYR A 338 6.21 -25.98 -12.22
CA TYR A 338 7.12 -26.28 -11.12
C TYR A 338 8.33 -27.08 -11.60
N HIS A 339 8.13 -28.08 -12.46
CA HIS A 339 9.20 -28.87 -13.06
C HIS A 339 10.09 -28.05 -14.00
N ASP A 340 9.53 -27.06 -14.71
CA ASP A 340 10.27 -26.14 -15.59
C ASP A 340 11.31 -25.30 -14.81
N LEU A 341 11.16 -25.13 -13.49
CA LEU A 341 12.15 -24.46 -12.64
C LEU A 341 13.40 -25.31 -12.36
N GLY A 342 13.36 -26.62 -12.63
CA GLY A 342 14.46 -27.55 -12.33
C GLY A 342 14.73 -27.73 -10.82
N PRO A 343 15.83 -28.40 -10.44
CA PRO A 343 16.22 -28.58 -9.04
C PRO A 343 16.61 -27.25 -8.38
N MET A 344 16.51 -27.16 -7.05
CA MET A 344 16.92 -25.96 -6.30
C MET A 344 18.38 -25.62 -6.56
N SER A 345 18.63 -24.40 -7.05
CA SER A 345 19.98 -23.89 -7.26
C SER A 345 20.68 -23.55 -5.94
N PHE A 346 22.01 -23.45 -5.97
CA PHE A 346 22.79 -22.98 -4.81
C PHE A 346 22.36 -21.58 -4.36
N ALA A 347 22.06 -20.70 -5.32
CA ALA A 347 21.59 -19.35 -5.03
C ALA A 347 20.25 -19.36 -4.28
N GLU A 348 19.31 -20.24 -4.64
CA GLU A 348 18.02 -20.39 -3.93
C GLU A 348 18.24 -20.84 -2.47
N TRP A 349 19.13 -21.81 -2.25
CA TRP A 349 19.49 -22.26 -0.90
C TRP A 349 20.14 -21.15 -0.07
N CYS A 350 21.10 -20.44 -0.66
CA CYS A 350 21.80 -19.35 0.03
C CYS A 350 20.84 -18.21 0.38
N VAL A 351 19.99 -17.78 -0.56
CA VAL A 351 18.98 -16.74 -0.30
C VAL A 351 17.99 -17.19 0.78
N THR A 352 17.54 -18.45 0.76
CA THR A 352 16.66 -19.00 1.80
C THR A 352 17.34 -18.95 3.17
N PHE A 353 18.60 -19.36 3.26
CA PHE A 353 19.38 -19.33 4.49
C PHE A 353 19.59 -17.91 5.01
N LEU A 354 19.96 -16.96 4.14
CA LEU A 354 20.20 -15.57 4.50
C LEU A 354 18.90 -14.86 4.92
N MET A 355 17.81 -15.08 4.19
CA MET A 355 16.49 -14.54 4.55
C MET A 355 16.03 -15.08 5.91
N THR A 356 16.17 -16.39 6.14
CA THR A 356 15.81 -17.00 7.42
C THR A 356 16.69 -16.48 8.57
N SER A 357 18.00 -16.35 8.34
CA SER A 357 18.94 -15.79 9.31
C SER A 357 18.60 -14.34 9.66
N MET A 358 18.24 -13.51 8.67
CA MET A 358 17.82 -12.13 8.90
C MET A 358 16.56 -12.05 9.77
N ILE A 359 15.57 -12.90 9.51
CA ILE A 359 14.35 -12.99 10.31
C ILE A 359 14.69 -13.41 11.74
N LEU A 360 15.50 -14.45 11.92
CA LEU A 360 15.92 -14.92 13.24
C LEU A 360 16.66 -13.83 14.03
N LEU A 361 17.55 -13.07 13.38
CA LEU A 361 18.26 -11.95 14.00
C LEU A 361 17.30 -10.86 14.47
N TRP A 362 16.27 -10.51 13.70
CA TRP A 362 15.25 -9.55 14.14
C TRP A 362 14.44 -10.06 15.34
N PHE A 363 13.99 -11.32 15.29
CA PHE A 363 13.19 -11.91 16.36
C PHE A 363 13.96 -12.03 17.67
N THR A 364 15.24 -12.40 17.60
CA THR A 364 16.09 -12.59 18.77
C THR A 364 16.76 -11.29 19.25
N MET A 365 16.51 -10.16 18.56
CA MET A 365 17.15 -8.86 18.85
C MET A 365 16.78 -8.32 20.23
N LYS A 366 15.47 -8.20 20.49
CA LYS A 366 14.88 -7.78 21.77
C LYS A 366 13.50 -8.44 21.95
N PRO A 367 13.43 -9.77 22.15
CA PRO A 367 12.18 -10.52 22.14
C PRO A 367 11.26 -10.27 23.34
N GLN A 368 11.64 -9.41 24.30
CA GLN A 368 10.96 -9.10 25.57
C GLN A 368 10.77 -10.29 26.54
N VAL A 369 10.74 -11.53 26.04
CA VAL A 369 10.58 -12.77 26.82
C VAL A 369 11.91 -13.27 27.39
N PHE A 370 13.01 -13.05 26.67
CA PHE A 370 14.36 -13.44 27.08
C PHE A 370 15.38 -12.36 26.69
N PRO A 371 16.56 -12.31 27.32
CA PRO A 371 17.62 -11.37 26.98
C PRO A 371 18.00 -11.53 25.50
N GLY A 372 17.85 -10.46 24.73
CA GLY A 372 18.17 -10.48 23.30
C GLY A 372 19.68 -10.58 23.07
N TRP A 373 20.10 -11.08 21.89
CA TRP A 373 21.53 -11.20 21.57
C TRP A 373 22.25 -9.84 21.61
N VAL A 374 21.52 -8.75 21.42
CA VAL A 374 22.04 -7.39 21.49
C VAL A 374 22.56 -7.08 22.90
N GLU A 375 21.93 -7.58 23.96
CA GLU A 375 22.36 -7.32 25.34
C GLU A 375 23.68 -8.03 25.70
N MET A 376 24.02 -9.09 24.97
CA MET A 376 25.27 -9.84 25.16
C MET A 376 26.49 -9.12 24.56
N ILE A 377 26.28 -8.10 23.73
CA ILE A 377 27.33 -7.34 23.07
C ILE A 377 27.60 -6.07 23.88
N PRO A 378 28.86 -5.72 24.22
CA PRO A 378 29.20 -4.55 25.03
C PRO A 378 28.57 -3.23 24.54
N ASN A 379 28.49 -3.06 23.22
CA ASN A 379 27.91 -1.88 22.56
C ASN A 379 26.52 -2.13 21.97
N GLY A 380 25.80 -3.14 22.46
CA GLY A 380 24.51 -3.56 21.93
C GLY A 380 23.46 -2.46 21.87
N LYS A 381 23.46 -1.52 22.82
CA LYS A 381 22.49 -0.42 22.84
C LYS A 381 22.54 0.48 21.59
N LEU A 382 23.66 0.50 20.86
CA LEU A 382 23.82 1.24 19.61
C LEU A 382 23.27 0.49 18.39
N ILE A 383 22.98 -0.80 18.53
CA ILE A 383 22.52 -1.66 17.44
C ILE A 383 21.01 -1.50 17.29
N ARG A 384 20.61 -1.13 16.07
CA ARG A 384 19.21 -1.07 15.64
C ARG A 384 18.93 -2.13 14.58
N SER A 385 17.68 -2.25 14.15
CA SER A 385 17.23 -3.30 13.25
C SER A 385 17.91 -3.28 11.88
N SER A 386 18.40 -2.12 11.43
CA SER A 386 19.09 -2.01 10.13
C SER A 386 20.48 -2.67 10.12
N THR A 387 21.18 -2.74 11.25
CA THR A 387 22.54 -3.28 11.34
C THR A 387 22.62 -4.76 10.96
N PRO A 388 21.84 -5.69 11.58
CA PRO A 388 21.83 -7.09 11.15
C PRO A 388 21.32 -7.25 9.71
N SER A 389 20.38 -6.41 9.26
CA SER A 389 19.89 -6.44 7.88
C SER A 389 20.99 -6.06 6.89
N MET A 390 21.75 -5.01 7.16
CA MET A 390 22.85 -4.58 6.31
C MET A 390 23.97 -5.63 6.24
N LEU A 391 24.27 -6.30 7.36
CA LEU A 391 25.22 -7.41 7.36
C LEU A 391 24.78 -8.53 6.42
N VAL A 392 23.52 -8.97 6.51
CA VAL A 392 22.99 -10.03 5.64
C VAL A 392 22.92 -9.57 4.18
N THR A 393 22.49 -8.33 3.94
CA THR A 393 22.45 -7.75 2.59
C THR A 393 23.85 -7.64 1.98
N PHE A 394 24.86 -7.28 2.78
CA PHE A 394 26.25 -7.24 2.33
C PHE A 394 26.74 -8.63 1.86
N LEU A 395 26.36 -9.69 2.57
CA LEU A 395 26.70 -11.06 2.16
C LEU A 395 26.10 -11.44 0.79
N LEU A 396 24.95 -10.89 0.40
CA LEU A 396 24.37 -11.12 -0.94
C LEU A 396 25.25 -10.56 -2.06
N PHE A 397 26.01 -9.50 -1.81
CA PHE A 397 26.96 -8.93 -2.77
C PHE A 397 28.28 -9.69 -2.83
N VAL A 398 28.63 -10.41 -1.77
CA VAL A 398 29.89 -11.16 -1.65
C VAL A 398 29.76 -12.59 -2.18
N ILE A 399 28.64 -13.27 -1.89
CA ILE A 399 28.50 -14.69 -2.20
C ILE A 399 28.23 -14.88 -3.71
N PRO A 400 29.04 -15.71 -4.42
CA PRO A 400 28.83 -15.98 -5.84
C PRO A 400 27.55 -16.80 -6.06
N LYS A 401 26.80 -16.47 -7.13
CA LYS A 401 25.57 -17.20 -7.51
C LYS A 401 25.84 -18.68 -7.78
N ASN A 402 27.03 -19.00 -8.31
CA ASN A 402 27.48 -20.36 -8.59
C ASN A 402 28.88 -20.60 -7.95
N PRO A 403 29.00 -21.48 -6.94
CA PRO A 403 30.26 -21.68 -6.22
C PRO A 403 31.32 -22.36 -7.09
N ARG A 404 30.92 -23.08 -8.14
CA ARG A 404 31.82 -23.70 -9.12
C ARG A 404 32.53 -22.67 -10.03
N LYS A 405 32.10 -21.41 -10.03
CA LYS A 405 32.72 -20.30 -10.77
C LYS A 405 32.92 -19.11 -9.82
N PRO A 406 33.98 -19.10 -8.98
CA PRO A 406 34.17 -18.11 -7.93
C PRO A 406 34.37 -16.67 -8.43
N GLY A 407 34.86 -16.46 -9.66
CA GLY A 407 34.86 -15.15 -10.35
C GLY A 407 33.53 -14.79 -11.03
N GLY A 408 32.48 -15.58 -10.80
CA GLY A 408 31.17 -15.39 -11.37
C GLY A 408 30.38 -14.28 -10.69
N ARG A 409 29.23 -13.95 -11.28
CA ARG A 409 28.29 -12.95 -10.74
C ARG A 409 27.86 -13.32 -9.32
N ALA A 410 27.87 -12.34 -8.40
CA ALA A 410 27.27 -12.46 -7.07
C ALA A 410 25.75 -12.76 -7.14
N ILE A 411 25.13 -13.09 -6.01
CA ILE A 411 23.67 -13.32 -5.96
C ILE A 411 22.92 -12.08 -6.44
N ILE A 412 23.36 -10.90 -6.00
CA ILE A 412 22.84 -9.61 -6.46
C ILE A 412 23.98 -8.65 -6.81
N THR A 413 23.78 -7.88 -7.87
CA THR A 413 24.71 -6.82 -8.29
C THR A 413 24.27 -5.45 -7.77
N TRP A 414 25.19 -4.50 -7.64
CA TRP A 414 24.83 -3.12 -7.24
C TRP A 414 23.79 -2.50 -8.17
N ARG A 415 23.89 -2.77 -9.48
CA ARG A 415 22.92 -2.30 -10.47
C ARG A 415 21.51 -2.82 -10.16
N GLU A 416 21.35 -4.12 -9.93
CA GLU A 416 20.05 -4.70 -9.55
C GLU A 416 19.55 -4.18 -8.21
N ALA A 417 20.43 -4.02 -7.23
CA ALA A 417 20.09 -3.46 -5.93
C ALA A 417 19.57 -2.02 -6.06
N SER A 418 20.25 -1.19 -6.86
CA SER A 418 19.87 0.20 -7.11
C SER A 418 18.56 0.32 -7.90
N GLU A 419 18.34 -0.54 -8.90
CA GLU A 419 17.09 -0.59 -9.67
C GLU A 419 15.89 -1.03 -8.82
N ARG A 420 16.12 -1.83 -7.78
CA ARG A 420 15.09 -2.30 -6.84
C ARG A 420 14.90 -1.40 -5.63
N ALA A 421 15.89 -0.57 -5.32
CA ALA A 421 15.80 0.42 -4.25
C ALA A 421 14.70 1.43 -4.58
N GLN A 422 13.66 1.47 -3.75
CA GLN A 422 12.57 2.44 -3.89
C GLN A 422 12.98 3.75 -3.20
N TRP A 423 13.98 4.44 -3.76
CA TRP A 423 14.55 5.68 -3.20
C TRP A 423 13.49 6.72 -2.83
N GLY A 424 12.41 6.81 -3.62
CA GLY A 424 11.32 7.72 -3.31
C GLY A 424 10.62 7.45 -1.98
N ILE A 425 10.56 6.19 -1.53
CA ILE A 425 9.99 5.81 -0.23
C ILE A 425 10.94 6.16 0.91
N VAL A 426 12.24 5.91 0.73
CA VAL A 426 13.27 6.30 1.71
C VAL A 426 13.21 7.81 1.97
N ILE A 427 13.13 8.60 0.90
CA ILE A 427 13.00 10.06 0.98
C ILE A 427 11.69 10.46 1.66
N LEU A 428 10.59 9.76 1.39
CA LEU A 428 9.28 10.03 1.99
C LEU A 428 9.25 9.79 3.50
N ILE A 429 9.85 8.69 3.95
CA ILE A 429 9.99 8.39 5.39
C ILE A 429 10.77 9.52 6.07
N GLY A 430 11.89 9.95 5.48
CA GLY A 430 12.69 11.05 6.00
C GLY A 430 11.94 12.38 6.05
N GLY A 431 11.15 12.69 5.01
CA GLY A 431 10.29 13.88 4.98
C GLY A 431 9.23 13.88 6.08
N ALA A 432 8.58 12.72 6.33
CA ALA A 432 7.57 12.58 7.39
C ALA A 432 8.18 12.73 8.80
N MET A 433 9.34 12.13 9.03
CA MET A 433 10.05 12.23 10.31
C MET A 433 10.57 13.65 10.55
N CYS A 434 11.08 14.29 9.51
CA CYS A 434 11.44 15.70 9.54
C CYS A 434 10.24 16.59 9.88
N LEU A 435 9.08 16.39 9.23
CA LEU A 435 7.85 17.11 9.56
C LEU A 435 7.45 16.95 11.03
N ALA A 436 7.53 15.73 11.56
CA ALA A 436 7.19 15.45 12.95
C ALA A 436 8.11 16.17 13.94
N GLU A 437 9.43 16.15 13.71
CA GLU A 437 10.38 16.93 14.53
C GLU A 437 10.16 18.45 14.35
N GLY A 438 9.84 18.91 13.15
CA GLY A 438 9.47 20.30 12.88
C GLY A 438 8.24 20.74 13.69
N CYS A 439 7.22 19.88 13.82
CA CYS A 439 6.03 20.16 14.62
C CYS A 439 6.37 20.33 16.11
N LYS A 440 7.25 19.46 16.62
CA LYS A 440 7.73 19.50 18.00
C LYS A 440 8.54 20.77 18.28
N GLN A 441 9.54 21.06 17.44
CA GLN A 441 10.48 22.19 17.63
C GLN A 441 9.82 23.55 17.40
N SER A 442 8.82 23.63 16.53
CA SER A 442 8.08 24.86 16.25
C SER A 442 7.06 25.22 17.34
N GLY A 443 6.73 24.29 18.24
CA GLY A 443 5.65 24.43 19.21
C GLY A 443 4.26 24.10 18.65
N LEU A 444 4.16 23.70 17.37
CA LEU A 444 2.90 23.29 16.75
C LEU A 444 2.27 22.08 17.44
N SER A 445 3.08 21.11 17.89
CA SER A 445 2.60 19.97 18.67
C SER A 445 1.81 20.40 19.92
N ALA A 446 2.30 21.41 20.65
CA ALA A 446 1.62 21.92 21.84
C ALA A 446 0.29 22.62 21.52
N LEU A 447 0.22 23.36 20.41
CA LEU A 447 -1.02 23.97 19.93
C LEU A 447 -2.05 22.92 19.50
N LEU A 448 -1.62 21.90 18.76
CA LEU A 448 -2.48 20.78 18.38
C LEU A 448 -3.03 20.06 19.60
N VAL A 449 -2.17 19.77 20.59
CA VAL A 449 -2.59 19.15 21.86
C VAL A 449 -3.66 19.99 22.56
N HIS A 450 -3.49 21.31 22.64
CA HIS A 450 -4.46 22.19 23.28
C HIS A 450 -5.85 22.13 22.61
N HIS A 451 -5.90 22.16 21.27
CA HIS A 451 -7.17 22.09 20.54
C HIS A 451 -7.80 20.69 20.55
N LEU A 452 -6.98 19.64 20.46
CA LEU A 452 -7.44 18.24 20.43
C LEU A 452 -7.88 17.72 21.80
N LYS A 453 -7.52 18.40 22.90
CA LYS A 453 -7.99 18.03 24.25
C LYS A 453 -9.51 18.05 24.38
N SER A 454 -10.21 18.82 23.55
CA SER A 454 -11.68 18.81 23.48
C SER A 454 -12.26 17.45 23.05
N LEU A 455 -11.47 16.58 22.41
CA LEU A 455 -11.87 15.24 21.98
C LEU A 455 -11.80 14.19 23.10
N ASP A 456 -11.25 14.53 24.27
CA ASP A 456 -11.21 13.63 25.44
C ASP A 456 -12.60 13.20 25.92
N VAL A 457 -13.64 13.93 25.53
CA VAL A 457 -15.04 13.61 25.84
C VAL A 457 -15.55 12.38 25.08
N LEU A 458 -14.91 12.01 23.96
CA LEU A 458 -15.31 10.84 23.16
C LEU A 458 -14.74 9.54 23.76
N PRO A 459 -15.52 8.45 23.81
CA PRO A 459 -15.00 7.13 24.19
C PRO A 459 -13.82 6.74 23.29
N HIS A 460 -12.67 6.39 23.88
CA HIS A 460 -11.44 6.16 23.12
C HIS A 460 -11.57 5.08 22.02
N GLY A 461 -12.39 4.05 22.24
CA GLY A 461 -12.68 3.04 21.21
C GLY A 461 -13.43 3.59 20.00
N LEU A 462 -14.32 4.57 20.20
CA LEU A 462 -15.00 5.27 19.11
C LEU A 462 -14.02 6.16 18.33
N THR A 463 -13.10 6.82 19.03
CA THR A 463 -12.02 7.60 18.39
C THR A 463 -11.18 6.73 17.46
N VAL A 464 -10.77 5.54 17.90
CA VAL A 464 -10.03 4.58 17.06
C VAL A 464 -10.84 4.20 15.83
N LEU A 465 -12.11 3.82 16.01
CA LEU A 465 -13.00 3.44 14.89
C LEU A 465 -13.13 4.55 13.85
N VAL A 466 -13.37 5.80 14.29
CA VAL A 466 -13.50 6.95 13.39
C VAL A 466 -12.19 7.20 12.63
N LEU A 467 -11.05 7.16 13.32
CA LEU A 467 -9.75 7.33 12.68
C LEU A 467 -9.46 6.22 11.65
N CYS A 468 -9.76 4.96 11.98
CA CYS A 468 -9.62 3.83 11.06
C CYS A 468 -10.52 3.98 9.82
N LEU A 469 -11.79 4.39 10.00
CA LEU A 469 -12.71 4.62 8.87
C LEU A 469 -12.24 5.76 7.97
N ILE A 470 -11.84 6.90 8.54
CA ILE A 470 -11.28 8.02 7.77
C ILE A 470 -10.04 7.56 7.00
N THR A 471 -9.15 6.82 7.65
CA THR A 471 -7.90 6.33 7.05
C THR A 471 -8.18 5.37 5.89
N SER A 472 -9.08 4.41 6.08
CA SER A 472 -9.48 3.45 5.03
C SER A 472 -10.13 4.14 3.83
N LEU A 473 -10.89 5.22 4.04
CA LEU A 473 -11.47 5.99 2.93
C LEU A 473 -10.42 6.84 2.21
N LEU A 474 -9.51 7.48 2.94
CA LEU A 474 -8.45 8.30 2.35
C LEU A 474 -7.47 7.46 1.52
N THR A 475 -7.17 6.23 1.95
CA THR A 475 -6.23 5.36 1.22
C THR A 475 -6.80 4.78 -0.09
N GLU A 476 -8.07 5.01 -0.41
CA GLU A 476 -8.65 4.64 -1.71
C GLU A 476 -8.30 5.68 -2.80
N VAL A 477 -8.06 6.92 -2.40
CA VAL A 477 -7.79 8.05 -3.30
C VAL A 477 -6.34 8.51 -3.27
N THR A 478 -5.60 8.13 -2.23
CA THR A 478 -4.22 8.53 -1.99
C THR A 478 -3.38 7.29 -1.64
N THR A 479 -2.09 7.30 -1.96
CA THR A 479 -1.21 6.17 -1.63
C THR A 479 -1.11 5.90 -0.14
N ASN A 480 -1.07 4.62 0.24
CA ASN A 480 -0.99 4.14 1.63
C ASN A 480 0.10 4.86 2.45
N MET A 481 1.26 5.09 1.84
CA MET A 481 2.40 5.75 2.49
C MET A 481 2.16 7.24 2.71
N ALA A 482 1.59 7.93 1.71
CA ALA A 482 1.26 9.34 1.85
C ALA A 482 0.22 9.55 2.96
N VAL A 483 -0.83 8.73 3.02
CA VAL A 483 -1.84 8.78 4.09
C VAL A 483 -1.19 8.57 5.46
N SER A 484 -0.32 7.57 5.63
CA SER A 484 0.38 7.36 6.90
C SER A 484 1.28 8.54 7.28
N SER A 485 1.99 9.15 6.33
CA SER A 485 2.87 10.30 6.59
C SER A 485 2.11 11.56 6.98
N ILE A 486 0.86 11.71 6.52
CA ILE A 486 -0.01 12.84 6.87
C ILE A 486 -0.65 12.59 8.25
N LEU A 487 -1.24 11.42 8.46
CA LEU A 487 -2.08 11.16 9.62
C LEU A 487 -1.29 10.80 10.89
N LEU A 488 -0.22 10.00 10.78
CA LEU A 488 0.44 9.45 11.97
C LEU A 488 1.07 10.51 12.89
N PRO A 489 1.76 11.55 12.40
CA PRO A 489 2.26 12.61 13.28
C PRO A 489 1.14 13.27 14.10
N VAL A 490 -0.01 13.53 13.46
CA VAL A 490 -1.18 14.13 14.12
C VAL A 490 -1.82 13.17 15.12
N VAL A 491 -1.95 11.88 14.76
CA VAL A 491 -2.51 10.85 15.63
C VAL A 491 -1.65 10.61 16.88
N LEU A 492 -0.32 10.63 16.75
CA LEU A 492 0.59 10.47 17.88
C LEU A 492 0.49 11.65 18.85
N GLU A 493 0.41 12.88 18.35
CA GLU A 493 0.19 14.06 19.21
C GLU A 493 -1.22 14.08 19.82
N MET A 494 -2.24 13.59 19.09
CA MET A 494 -3.59 13.41 19.61
C MET A 494 -3.61 12.44 20.80
N ALA A 495 -2.89 11.31 20.70
CA ALA A 495 -2.82 10.33 21.77
C ALA A 495 -2.25 10.94 23.07
N ILE A 496 -1.19 11.74 22.96
CA ILE A 496 -0.64 12.50 24.08
C ILE A 496 -1.69 13.48 24.64
N ALA A 497 -2.43 14.17 23.77
CA ALA A 497 -3.39 15.20 24.17
C ALA A 497 -4.56 14.66 25.01
N ILE A 498 -5.09 13.50 24.62
CA ILE A 498 -6.18 12.81 25.33
C ILE A 498 -5.67 11.82 26.40
N GLY A 499 -4.35 11.76 26.61
CA GLY A 499 -3.76 10.94 27.68
C GLY A 499 -3.85 9.42 27.46
N VAL A 500 -3.89 8.96 26.21
CA VAL A 500 -3.89 7.52 25.87
C VAL A 500 -2.56 7.07 25.31
N HIS A 501 -2.31 5.76 25.38
CA HIS A 501 -1.10 5.15 24.83
C HIS A 501 -0.95 5.48 23.32
N PRO A 502 0.20 6.02 22.84
CA PRO A 502 0.36 6.39 21.42
C PRO A 502 0.10 5.25 20.43
N LEU A 503 0.58 4.04 20.76
CA LEU A 503 0.33 2.84 19.94
C LEU A 503 -1.15 2.44 19.85
N TYR A 504 -2.01 2.81 20.81
CA TYR A 504 -3.44 2.47 20.79
C TYR A 504 -4.16 3.11 19.60
N LEU A 505 -3.78 4.34 19.23
CA LEU A 505 -4.32 5.00 18.04
C LEU A 505 -3.47 4.72 16.80
N ALA A 506 -2.14 4.72 16.94
CA ALA A 506 -1.24 4.69 15.80
C ALA A 506 -1.16 3.33 15.10
N LEU A 507 -1.23 2.21 15.84
CA LEU A 507 -1.20 0.86 15.24
C LEU A 507 -2.41 0.64 14.31
N PRO A 508 -3.67 0.79 14.77
CA PRO A 508 -4.84 0.57 13.90
C PRO A 508 -4.87 1.49 12.68
N VAL A 509 -4.51 2.77 12.84
CA VAL A 509 -4.43 3.73 11.74
C VAL A 509 -3.39 3.29 10.71
N THR A 510 -2.22 2.83 11.15
CA THR A 510 -1.16 2.37 10.25
C THR A 510 -1.60 1.16 9.44
N ILE A 511 -2.24 0.18 10.07
CA ILE A 511 -2.74 -1.01 9.39
C ILE A 511 -3.87 -0.66 8.41
N CYS A 512 -4.79 0.23 8.80
CA CYS A 512 -5.87 0.70 7.95
C CYS A 512 -5.40 1.45 6.70
N CYS A 513 -4.19 2.03 6.70
CA CYS A 513 -3.57 2.57 5.48
C CYS A 513 -3.36 1.50 4.41
N SER A 514 -3.36 0.20 4.77
CA SER A 514 -3.22 -0.90 3.80
C SER A 514 -4.56 -1.48 3.34
N PHE A 515 -5.68 -1.08 3.96
CA PHE A 515 -7.02 -1.53 3.60
C PHE A 515 -7.61 -0.67 2.49
N SER A 516 -7.03 -0.85 1.30
CA SER A 516 -7.44 -0.23 0.05
C SER A 516 -7.89 -1.32 -0.93
N PHE A 517 -9.19 -1.51 -1.10
CA PHE A 517 -9.79 -2.62 -1.85
C PHE A 517 -10.80 -2.17 -2.91
N MET A 518 -11.26 -0.91 -2.90
CA MET A 518 -12.37 -0.43 -3.73
C MET A 518 -11.93 0.04 -5.12
N LEU A 519 -10.86 0.84 -5.19
CA LEU A 519 -10.46 1.52 -6.41
C LEU A 519 -9.14 0.96 -6.98
N PRO A 520 -8.99 0.94 -8.32
CA PRO A 520 -7.72 0.56 -8.96
C PRO A 520 -6.57 1.49 -8.56
N ALA A 521 -6.86 2.78 -8.39
CA ALA A 521 -5.88 3.79 -8.02
C ALA A 521 -5.41 3.69 -6.55
N GLY A 522 -6.21 3.07 -5.67
CA GLY A 522 -5.93 3.05 -4.23
C GLY A 522 -4.69 2.25 -3.86
N ALA A 523 -4.35 1.19 -4.62
CA ALA A 523 -3.14 0.42 -4.38
C ALA A 523 -2.57 -0.20 -5.68
N PRO A 524 -1.25 -0.35 -5.83
CA PRO A 524 -0.68 -1.00 -7.02
C PRO A 524 -1.17 -2.43 -7.28
N PRO A 525 -1.39 -3.30 -6.26
CA PRO A 525 -2.04 -4.61 -6.45
C PRO A 525 -3.39 -4.53 -7.15
N ASN A 526 -4.19 -3.52 -6.79
CA ASN A 526 -5.51 -3.29 -7.34
C ASN A 526 -5.43 -2.91 -8.82
N ALA A 527 -4.51 -1.99 -9.17
CA ALA A 527 -4.27 -1.58 -10.55
C ALA A 527 -3.85 -2.75 -11.45
N ILE A 528 -2.92 -3.59 -10.98
CA ILE A 528 -2.42 -4.76 -11.72
C ILE A 528 -3.59 -5.70 -12.04
N VAL A 529 -4.39 -6.05 -11.02
CA VAL A 529 -5.52 -6.95 -11.19
C VAL A 529 -6.60 -6.32 -12.08
N TYR A 530 -6.89 -5.03 -11.92
CA TYR A 530 -7.86 -4.31 -12.74
C TYR A 530 -7.52 -4.40 -14.24
N GLU A 531 -6.25 -4.19 -14.60
CA GLU A 531 -5.76 -4.27 -15.98
C GLU A 531 -5.79 -5.71 -16.51
N VAL A 532 -5.24 -6.64 -15.74
CA VAL A 532 -5.11 -8.06 -16.10
C VAL A 532 -6.46 -8.76 -16.26
N ALA A 533 -7.40 -8.47 -15.35
CA ALA A 533 -8.72 -9.07 -15.34
C ALA A 533 -9.71 -8.31 -16.23
N LYS A 534 -9.35 -7.12 -16.75
CA LYS A 534 -10.23 -6.21 -17.51
C LYS A 534 -11.52 -5.91 -16.74
N LEU A 535 -11.40 -5.59 -15.46
CA LEU A 535 -12.55 -5.34 -14.58
C LEU A 535 -13.23 -4.02 -14.90
N LYS A 536 -14.53 -3.95 -14.63
CA LYS A 536 -15.24 -2.67 -14.50
C LYS A 536 -15.09 -2.15 -13.07
N ILE A 537 -15.07 -0.83 -12.90
CA ILE A 537 -14.95 -0.19 -11.56
C ILE A 537 -15.97 -0.74 -10.54
N PRO A 538 -17.27 -0.92 -10.86
CA PRO A 538 -18.24 -1.46 -9.89
C PRO A 538 -18.00 -2.92 -9.50
N GLU A 539 -17.36 -3.71 -10.37
CA GLU A 539 -17.03 -5.13 -10.11
C GLU A 539 -15.92 -5.25 -9.05
N MET A 540 -15.13 -4.17 -8.86
CA MET A 540 -14.09 -4.08 -7.84
C MET A 540 -14.55 -3.30 -6.60
N ALA A 541 -15.24 -2.16 -6.81
CA ALA A 541 -15.62 -1.26 -5.72
C ALA A 541 -16.63 -1.87 -4.74
N LYS A 542 -17.61 -2.64 -5.24
CA LYS A 542 -18.64 -3.28 -4.39
C LYS A 542 -18.03 -4.30 -3.43
N PRO A 543 -17.26 -5.32 -3.89
CA PRO A 543 -16.61 -6.24 -2.96
C PRO A 543 -15.55 -5.56 -2.10
N GLY A 544 -14.86 -4.56 -2.63
CA GLY A 544 -13.85 -3.81 -1.89
C GLY A 544 -14.42 -3.06 -0.69
N CYS A 545 -15.59 -2.43 -0.83
CA CYS A 545 -16.24 -1.69 0.25
C CYS A 545 -16.59 -2.60 1.44
N VAL A 546 -17.07 -3.80 1.15
CA VAL A 546 -17.35 -4.81 2.19
C VAL A 546 -16.05 -5.23 2.87
N MET A 547 -14.99 -5.50 2.10
CA MET A 547 -13.69 -5.87 2.66
C MET A 547 -13.07 -4.76 3.50
N ASN A 548 -13.19 -3.48 3.12
CA ASN A 548 -12.69 -2.35 3.91
C ASN A 548 -13.37 -2.34 5.28
N MET A 549 -14.70 -2.40 5.30
CA MET A 549 -15.48 -2.38 6.54
C MET A 549 -15.13 -3.56 7.44
N VAL A 550 -15.06 -4.76 6.88
CA VAL A 550 -14.70 -5.97 7.63
C VAL A 550 -13.30 -5.87 8.23
N CYS A 551 -12.30 -5.48 7.43
CA CYS A 551 -10.92 -5.38 7.91
C CYS A 551 -10.76 -4.28 8.98
N VAL A 552 -11.44 -3.14 8.83
CA VAL A 552 -11.47 -2.08 9.85
C VAL A 552 -12.08 -2.58 11.15
N LEU A 553 -13.23 -3.27 11.09
CA LEU A 553 -13.88 -3.80 12.29
C LEU A 553 -13.03 -4.87 12.99
N VAL A 554 -12.36 -5.74 12.21
CA VAL A 554 -11.40 -6.71 12.75
C VAL A 554 -10.25 -5.98 13.44
N GLU A 555 -9.65 -4.99 12.81
CA GLU A 555 -8.53 -4.24 13.39
C GLU A 555 -8.92 -3.55 14.71
N VAL A 556 -10.10 -2.91 14.74
CA VAL A 556 -10.64 -2.29 15.97
C VAL A 556 -10.92 -3.35 17.04
N ALA A 557 -11.39 -4.55 16.69
CA ALA A 557 -11.54 -5.62 17.66
C ALA A 557 -10.18 -6.13 18.17
N MET A 558 -9.19 -6.25 17.29
CA MET A 558 -7.87 -6.82 17.59
C MET A 558 -7.01 -5.90 18.47
N ILE A 559 -7.10 -4.58 18.31
CA ILE A 559 -6.41 -3.65 19.24
C ILE A 559 -6.94 -3.79 20.67
N HIS A 560 -8.23 -4.08 20.83
CA HIS A 560 -8.83 -4.31 22.16
C HIS A 560 -8.54 -5.72 22.70
N ALA A 561 -8.55 -6.75 21.84
CA ALA A 561 -8.36 -8.14 22.26
C ALA A 561 -6.90 -8.52 22.49
N ILE A 562 -6.01 -8.13 21.57
CA ILE A 562 -4.59 -8.54 21.55
C ILE A 562 -3.66 -7.35 21.81
N GLY A 563 -4.05 -6.13 21.42
CA GLY A 563 -3.22 -4.94 21.63
C GLY A 563 -2.93 -4.66 23.11
N PHE A 564 -3.95 -4.73 23.97
CA PHE A 564 -3.80 -4.50 25.42
C PHE A 564 -2.78 -5.43 26.10
N PRO A 565 -2.86 -6.76 25.97
CA PRO A 565 -1.91 -7.66 26.64
C PRO A 565 -0.49 -7.57 26.08
N ILE A 566 -0.31 -7.22 24.80
CA ILE A 566 1.03 -7.11 24.19
C ILE A 566 1.72 -5.81 24.57
N PHE A 567 1.02 -4.68 24.46
CA PHE A 567 1.62 -3.35 24.57
C PHE A 567 1.25 -2.60 25.86
N GLY A 568 0.43 -3.17 26.75
CA GLY A 568 0.05 -2.50 27.99
C GLY A 568 -0.75 -1.21 27.77
N LEU A 569 -1.64 -1.20 26.76
CA LEU A 569 -2.34 0.00 26.26
C LEU A 569 -3.29 0.70 27.26
N ALA A 570 -3.47 0.16 28.46
CA ALA A 570 -4.42 0.67 29.46
C ALA A 570 -3.98 2.00 30.11
N THR A 571 -2.69 2.32 30.07
CA THR A 571 -2.14 3.52 30.73
C THR A 571 -1.21 4.27 29.81
N LEU A 572 -1.17 5.60 29.94
CA LEU A 572 -0.14 6.41 29.31
C LEU A 572 1.22 6.11 29.97
N PRO A 573 2.21 5.60 29.20
CA PRO A 573 3.49 5.22 29.76
C PRO A 573 4.36 6.45 30.06
N ASP A 574 5.31 6.32 30.98
CA ASP A 574 6.17 7.42 31.43
C ASP A 574 7.00 8.02 30.29
N TRP A 575 7.49 7.20 29.37
CA TRP A 575 8.25 7.65 28.20
C TRP A 575 7.41 8.53 27.25
N ALA A 576 6.07 8.42 27.28
CA ALA A 576 5.16 9.24 26.48
C ALA A 576 4.77 10.54 27.19
N ARG A 577 4.96 10.62 28.52
CA ARG A 577 4.71 11.83 29.32
C ARG A 577 5.79 12.88 29.03
N ARG A 578 5.65 13.61 27.93
CA ARG A 578 6.47 14.80 27.68
C ARG A 578 6.10 15.86 28.73
N SER A 579 7.09 16.44 29.39
CA SER A 579 6.89 17.64 30.21
C SER A 579 6.39 18.75 29.30
N VAL A 580 5.08 19.00 29.27
CA VAL A 580 4.49 20.15 28.59
C VAL A 580 5.13 21.39 29.24
N PRO A 581 5.91 22.20 28.51
CA PRO A 581 6.32 23.49 29.05
C PRO A 581 5.03 24.26 29.30
N THR A 582 4.76 24.63 30.55
CA THR A 582 3.65 25.52 30.89
C THR A 582 3.82 26.80 30.09
N VAL A 583 3.07 26.92 28.98
CA VAL A 583 2.91 28.19 28.29
C VAL A 583 2.01 29.01 29.19
N SER A 584 2.56 30.07 29.78
CA SER A 584 1.79 31.05 30.54
C SER A 584 0.61 31.55 29.69
N PRO A 585 -0.61 31.73 30.24
CA PRO A 585 -1.81 32.04 29.46
C PRO A 585 -1.79 33.38 28.72
N THR A 586 -0.72 34.15 28.87
CA THR A 586 -0.58 35.52 28.35
C THR A 586 -0.02 35.61 26.92
N ALA A 587 0.28 34.48 26.27
CA ALA A 587 0.88 34.47 24.93
C ALA A 587 -0.08 34.03 23.80
N VAL A 588 -1.39 34.14 24.02
CA VAL A 588 -2.37 34.10 22.92
C VAL A 588 -2.65 35.57 22.55
N PRO A 589 -2.29 36.04 21.34
CA PRO A 589 -2.74 37.35 20.90
C PRO A 589 -4.26 37.31 20.83
N ASN A 590 -4.93 38.22 21.55
CA ASN A 590 -6.37 38.39 21.43
C ASN A 590 -6.72 38.62 19.96
N THR A 591 -7.68 37.84 19.45
CA THR A 591 -8.16 37.82 18.06
C THR A 591 -8.95 39.07 17.64
N THR A 592 -8.52 40.26 18.05
CA THR A 592 -9.15 41.54 17.68
C THR A 592 -8.21 42.53 17.00
N ASP A 593 -6.91 42.25 16.92
CA ASP A 593 -6.00 43.10 16.14
C ASP A 593 -5.93 42.61 14.69
N VAL A 594 -6.85 43.15 13.88
CA VAL A 594 -6.73 43.13 12.42
C VAL A 594 -5.45 43.89 12.07
N ILE A 595 -4.35 43.15 11.90
CA ILE A 595 -3.09 43.71 11.41
C ILE A 595 -3.35 44.22 9.99
N SER A 596 -3.43 45.55 9.87
CA SER A 596 -3.59 46.24 8.60
C SER A 596 -2.40 45.90 7.68
N LEU A 597 -2.67 45.68 6.39
CA LEU A 597 -1.67 45.37 5.34
C LEU A 597 -0.44 46.30 5.33
N THR A 598 -0.56 47.48 5.94
CA THR A 598 0.49 48.50 6.08
C THR A 598 1.66 48.07 6.98
N THR A 599 1.44 47.21 7.98
CA THR A 599 2.51 46.78 8.91
C THR A 599 3.45 45.75 8.26
N VAL A 600 2.95 44.92 7.33
CA VAL A 600 3.76 43.93 6.61
C VAL A 600 4.72 44.61 5.62
N LEU A 601 4.29 45.70 4.99
CA LEU A 601 5.11 46.47 4.04
C LEU A 601 6.22 47.28 4.73
N THR A 602 6.06 47.66 5.99
CA THR A 602 7.08 48.43 6.72
C THR A 602 8.24 47.55 7.22
N THR A 603 7.98 46.28 7.58
CA THR A 603 9.03 45.32 7.93
C THR A 603 9.94 44.90 6.77
N PHE A 604 9.53 45.12 5.51
CA PHE A 604 10.34 44.81 4.32
C PHE A 604 11.20 45.99 3.83
N ASN A 605 11.10 47.17 4.44
CA ASN A 605 11.72 48.40 3.93
C ASN A 605 12.75 49.02 4.90
N LEU A 606 13.61 48.19 5.50
CA LEU A 606 14.78 48.66 6.25
C LEU A 606 16.08 48.06 5.68
N THR A 607 16.41 48.50 4.47
CA THR A 607 17.78 48.75 4.06
C THR A 607 17.83 50.13 3.41
N GLN A 608 18.18 51.18 4.18
CA GLN A 608 18.99 52.32 3.73
C GLN A 608 19.33 53.28 4.90
N ALA A 609 20.62 53.64 4.97
CA ALA A 609 21.28 54.68 5.78
C ALA A 609 21.34 54.44 7.30
N THR A 610 22.50 54.39 7.98
CA THR A 610 23.87 54.89 7.76
C THR A 610 24.89 53.94 8.37
#